data_AF-A0A7C1Q816-F1
#
_entry.id   AF-A0A7C1Q816-F1
#
_cell.length_a   1.000
_cell.length_b   1.000
_cell.length_c   1.000
_cell.angle_alpha   90.00
_cell.angle_beta   90.00
_cell.angle_gamma   90.00
#
_symmetry.space_group_name_H-M   'P 1'
#
loop_
_entity.id
_entity.type
_entity.pdbx_description
1 polymer ?
#
loop_
_entity_poly.entity_id
_entity_poly.type
_entity_poly.pdbx_seq_one_letter_code
_entity_poly.pdbx_strand_id
1 'polypeptide(L)'
;MPISSRTQFKRSFYPLPLGTVRPRGWLEKQLRIQAEGLSGNLEEVWPEGALISINDETPFPVEQGTFHTITREWKKKEKVILDLPMKIRLSRRYNNSVSVHRGALTFSLSIGAEWKQIRGKAPAAYYEVYPTSKWNYALVIDTDHPEKSFSVDEKSVKMPCFSEKNAPVVITAKARELPDWGMKGASAAPPPQSPVTSSNPEEKVELIPYGSAKLKITEFPVVI
;
A
#
# COMPACT_ATOMS: atom_id res chain seq x y z
N MET A 1 -12.49 -17.23 -57.84
CA MET A 1 -13.39 -16.17 -57.32
C MET A 1 -12.69 -15.46 -56.16
N PRO A 2 -12.45 -14.14 -56.21
CA PRO A 2 -11.91 -13.41 -55.08
C PRO A 2 -13.04 -13.03 -54.11
N ILE A 3 -12.82 -13.28 -52.82
CA ILE A 3 -13.76 -12.90 -51.76
C ILE A 3 -13.65 -11.40 -51.54
N SER A 4 -14.82 -10.76 -51.65
CA SER A 4 -15.08 -9.33 -51.60
C SER A 4 -14.61 -8.64 -50.31
N SER A 5 -14.32 -7.35 -50.47
CA SER A 5 -13.86 -6.34 -49.53
C SER A 5 -14.45 -6.44 -48.11
N ARG A 6 -13.57 -6.40 -47.10
CA ARG A 6 -13.95 -6.02 -45.74
C ARG A 6 -14.28 -4.53 -45.73
N THR A 7 -15.56 -4.20 -45.57
CA THR A 7 -16.04 -2.84 -45.29
C THR A 7 -15.26 -2.27 -44.11
N GLN A 8 -14.45 -1.24 -44.37
CA GLN A 8 -13.65 -0.55 -43.37
C GLN A 8 -14.61 0.29 -42.51
N PHE A 9 -14.89 -0.13 -41.28
CA PHE A 9 -15.70 0.65 -40.36
C PHE A 9 -15.07 2.05 -40.18
N LYS A 10 -15.83 3.10 -40.54
CA LYS A 10 -15.45 4.50 -40.35
C LYS A 10 -15.28 4.71 -38.84
N ARG A 11 -14.04 4.87 -38.38
CA ARG A 11 -13.77 5.10 -36.95
C ARG A 11 -14.36 6.45 -36.54
N SER A 12 -15.26 6.46 -35.57
CA SER A 12 -15.82 7.71 -35.00
C SER A 12 -14.78 8.54 -34.24
N PHE A 13 -13.63 7.93 -33.90
CA PHE A 13 -12.53 8.56 -33.18
C PHE A 13 -11.20 8.27 -33.88
N TYR A 14 -10.37 9.29 -34.00
CA TYR A 14 -9.01 9.19 -34.52
C TYR A 14 -8.00 9.21 -33.36
N PRO A 15 -7.04 8.27 -33.31
CA PRO A 15 -5.96 8.36 -32.34
C PRO A 15 -5.14 9.60 -32.64
N LEU A 16 -4.95 10.46 -31.64
CA LEU A 16 -4.03 11.58 -31.73
C LEU A 16 -2.60 11.08 -31.44
N PRO A 17 -1.58 11.53 -32.19
CA PRO A 17 -0.20 11.22 -31.85
C PRO A 17 0.12 11.70 -30.43
N LEU A 18 0.94 10.93 -29.70
CA LEU A 18 1.37 11.32 -28.35
C LEU A 18 2.00 12.73 -28.38
N GLY A 19 1.67 13.56 -27.38
CA GLY A 19 2.16 14.95 -27.29
C GLY A 19 1.42 16.00 -28.13
N THR A 20 0.45 15.61 -28.96
CA THR A 20 -0.36 16.57 -29.74
C THR A 20 -1.44 17.27 -28.92
N VAL A 21 -1.87 16.65 -27.82
CA VAL A 21 -2.73 17.28 -26.82
C VAL A 21 -1.86 17.92 -25.75
N ARG A 22 -1.97 19.23 -25.57
CA ARG A 22 -1.29 19.97 -24.50
C ARG A 22 -2.33 20.53 -23.53
N PRO A 23 -2.31 20.12 -22.25
CA PRO A 23 -3.20 20.70 -21.26
C PRO A 23 -2.83 22.16 -21.04
N ARG A 24 -3.80 23.00 -20.65
CA ARG A 24 -3.57 24.37 -20.16
C ARG A 24 -4.45 24.66 -18.96
N GLY A 25 -4.07 25.68 -18.19
CA GLY A 25 -4.88 26.19 -17.08
C GLY A 25 -5.07 25.14 -15.98
N TRP A 26 -6.33 24.92 -15.57
CA TRP A 26 -6.64 24.01 -14.47
C TRP A 26 -6.16 22.57 -14.71
N LEU A 27 -6.35 22.02 -15.92
CA LEU A 27 -5.95 20.64 -16.22
C LEU A 27 -4.43 20.46 -16.17
N GLU A 28 -3.68 21.44 -16.69
CA GLU A 28 -2.22 21.42 -16.60
C GLU A 28 -1.76 21.44 -15.15
N LYS A 29 -2.36 22.31 -14.33
CA LYS A 29 -2.04 22.40 -12.91
C LYS A 29 -2.32 21.09 -12.16
N GLN A 30 -3.44 20.42 -12.44
CA GLN A 30 -3.75 19.12 -11.84
C GLN A 30 -2.78 18.03 -12.27
N LEU A 31 -2.40 17.99 -13.55
CA LEU A 31 -1.43 17.02 -14.04
C LEU A 31 -0.03 17.23 -13.42
N ARG A 32 0.39 18.47 -13.24
CA ARG A 32 1.63 18.79 -12.51
C ARG A 32 1.55 18.37 -11.05
N ILE A 33 0.47 18.69 -10.35
CA ILE A 33 0.26 18.24 -8.96
C ILE A 33 0.29 16.71 -8.85
N GLN A 34 -0.29 15.98 -9.79
CA GLN A 34 -0.23 14.51 -9.79
C GLN A 34 1.18 14.00 -10.08
N ALA A 35 1.89 14.61 -11.03
CA ALA A 35 3.26 14.25 -11.40
C ALA A 35 4.30 14.65 -10.34
N GLU A 36 4.00 15.64 -9.50
CA GLU A 36 4.87 16.13 -8.41
C GLU A 36 4.40 15.61 -7.03
N GLY A 37 3.21 14.99 -6.95
CA GLY A 37 2.59 14.52 -5.71
C GLY A 37 2.87 13.04 -5.41
N LEU A 38 2.00 12.37 -4.65
CA LEU A 38 2.22 10.98 -4.21
C LEU A 38 2.41 9.98 -5.39
N SER A 39 1.71 10.23 -6.51
CA SER A 39 1.87 9.46 -7.75
C SER A 39 3.15 9.77 -8.52
N GLY A 40 3.76 10.92 -8.24
CA GLY A 40 5.00 11.42 -8.82
C GLY A 40 6.27 11.03 -8.06
N ASN A 41 6.16 10.85 -6.73
CA ASN A 41 7.26 10.46 -5.85
C ASN A 41 7.14 8.98 -5.43
N LEU A 42 6.83 8.10 -6.39
CA LEU A 42 6.65 6.68 -6.11
C LEU A 42 7.91 6.06 -5.46
N GLU A 43 9.09 6.60 -5.73
CA GLU A 43 10.39 6.21 -5.19
C GLU A 43 10.52 6.42 -3.68
N GLU A 44 9.90 7.45 -3.09
CA GLU A 44 9.86 7.60 -1.63
C GLU A 44 9.11 6.43 -0.97
N VAL A 45 8.16 5.85 -1.72
CA VAL A 45 7.34 4.75 -1.27
C VAL A 45 7.72 3.40 -1.90
N TRP A 46 8.70 3.33 -2.81
CA TRP A 46 9.10 2.13 -3.56
C TRP A 46 10.60 2.11 -3.95
N PRO A 47 11.51 1.86 -2.99
CA PRO A 47 12.96 1.87 -3.22
C PRO A 47 13.51 0.58 -3.85
N GLU A 48 12.69 -0.44 -4.12
CA GLU A 48 13.15 -1.76 -4.59
C GLU A 48 13.65 -1.77 -6.05
N GLY A 49 13.44 -0.68 -6.79
CA GLY A 49 13.74 -0.59 -8.21
C GLY A 49 12.70 -1.26 -9.07
N ALA A 50 12.67 -0.92 -10.36
CA ALA A 50 11.78 -1.53 -11.34
C ALA A 50 12.60 -2.23 -12.43
N LEU A 51 12.05 -3.31 -12.96
CA LEU A 51 12.59 -3.98 -14.14
C LEU A 51 11.62 -3.80 -15.30
N ILE A 52 12.16 -3.59 -16.50
CA ILE A 52 11.38 -3.54 -17.73
C ILE A 52 11.87 -4.64 -18.67
N SER A 53 10.93 -5.31 -19.33
CA SER A 53 11.22 -6.10 -20.54
C SER A 53 10.23 -5.77 -21.66
N ILE A 54 10.62 -6.08 -22.89
CA ILE A 54 9.77 -5.92 -24.07
C ILE A 54 9.53 -7.31 -24.65
N ASN A 55 8.27 -7.75 -24.67
CA ASN A 55 7.89 -9.13 -24.96
C ASN A 55 8.63 -10.12 -24.03
N ASP A 56 9.36 -11.06 -24.62
CA ASP A 56 10.13 -12.09 -23.92
C ASP A 56 11.64 -11.75 -23.87
N GLU A 57 12.01 -10.49 -24.12
CA GLU A 57 13.39 -9.99 -23.98
C GLU A 57 13.84 -10.03 -22.51
N THR A 58 15.16 -10.09 -22.27
CA THR A 58 15.73 -10.08 -20.91
C THR A 58 15.35 -8.80 -20.18
N PRO A 59 14.78 -8.88 -18.96
CA PRO A 59 14.49 -7.70 -18.16
C PRO A 59 15.75 -6.91 -17.81
N PHE A 60 15.65 -5.58 -17.86
CA PHE A 60 16.72 -4.67 -17.47
C PHE A 60 16.23 -3.69 -16.40
N PRO A 61 17.11 -3.26 -15.47
CA PRO A 61 16.75 -2.32 -14.42
C PRO A 61 16.59 -0.90 -14.98
N VAL A 62 15.70 -0.14 -14.36
CA VAL A 62 15.56 1.30 -14.63
C VAL A 62 15.96 2.13 -13.43
N GLU A 63 16.34 3.38 -13.71
CA GLU A 63 16.69 4.36 -12.69
C GLU A 63 15.47 4.76 -11.87
N GLN A 64 15.59 4.65 -10.55
CA GLN A 64 14.53 5.00 -9.60
C GLN A 64 14.27 6.50 -9.58
N GLY A 65 13.02 6.90 -9.32
CA GLY A 65 12.64 8.32 -9.23
C GLY A 65 12.70 9.09 -10.55
N THR A 66 12.71 8.37 -11.69
CA THR A 66 12.77 8.99 -13.02
C THR A 66 11.69 8.46 -13.95
N PHE A 67 11.41 9.23 -15.00
CA PHE A 67 10.68 8.74 -16.16
C PHE A 67 11.64 7.98 -17.08
N HIS A 68 11.49 6.66 -17.18
CA HIS A 68 12.23 5.87 -18.15
C HIS A 68 11.58 5.93 -19.53
N THR A 69 12.32 6.40 -20.54
CA THR A 69 11.82 6.51 -21.92
C THR A 69 12.38 5.38 -22.79
N ILE A 70 11.49 4.63 -23.44
CA ILE A 70 11.86 3.57 -24.39
C ILE A 70 11.73 4.10 -25.83
N THR A 71 12.87 4.33 -26.48
CA THR A 71 12.91 4.80 -27.88
C THR A 71 13.22 3.64 -28.82
N ARG A 72 12.20 3.19 -29.58
CA ARG A 72 12.34 2.16 -30.63
C ARG A 72 11.25 2.29 -31.69
N GLU A 73 11.42 1.59 -32.81
CA GLU A 73 10.33 1.35 -33.75
C GLU A 73 9.40 0.25 -33.22
N TRP A 74 8.13 0.60 -33.04
CA TRP A 74 7.14 -0.31 -32.47
C TRP A 74 6.41 -1.12 -33.54
N LYS A 75 6.34 -2.43 -33.35
CA LYS A 75 5.56 -3.36 -34.18
C LYS A 75 4.19 -3.62 -33.56
N LYS A 76 3.23 -4.06 -34.39
CA LYS A 76 1.89 -4.45 -33.89
C LYS A 76 2.03 -5.61 -32.90
N LYS A 77 1.38 -5.47 -31.73
CA LYS A 77 1.29 -6.45 -30.64
C LYS A 77 2.53 -6.59 -29.74
N GLU A 78 3.51 -5.68 -29.80
CA GLU A 78 4.56 -5.65 -28.78
C GLU A 78 3.97 -5.33 -27.39
N LYS A 79 4.55 -5.95 -26.35
CA LYS A 79 4.17 -5.75 -24.95
C LYS A 79 5.35 -5.16 -24.20
N VAL A 80 5.08 -4.15 -23.39
CA VAL A 80 6.02 -3.70 -22.35
C VAL A 80 5.58 -4.36 -21.05
N ILE A 81 6.49 -5.08 -20.41
CA ILE A 81 6.28 -5.72 -19.12
C ILE A 81 7.06 -4.91 -18.10
N LEU A 82 6.36 -4.43 -17.08
CA LEU A 82 6.92 -3.72 -15.94
C LEU A 82 6.81 -4.64 -14.73
N ASP A 83 7.95 -4.97 -14.13
CA ASP A 83 8.02 -5.68 -12.85
C ASP A 83 8.39 -4.69 -11.75
N LEU A 84 7.53 -4.64 -10.74
CA LEU A 84 7.68 -3.83 -9.53
C LEU A 84 7.76 -4.80 -8.35
N PRO A 85 8.97 -5.12 -7.85
CA PRO A 85 9.14 -6.00 -6.71
C PRO A 85 8.55 -5.38 -5.42
N MET A 86 7.62 -6.10 -4.79
CA MET A 86 6.97 -5.68 -3.54
C MET A 86 7.60 -6.38 -2.32
N LYS A 87 8.79 -5.95 -1.92
CA LYS A 87 9.44 -6.48 -0.70
C LYS A 87 8.82 -5.86 0.55
N ILE A 88 8.93 -6.57 1.67
CA ILE A 88 8.60 -6.00 2.97
C ILE A 88 9.72 -5.05 3.37
N ARG A 89 9.34 -3.89 3.88
CA ARG A 89 10.24 -2.89 4.42
C ARG A 89 9.78 -2.43 5.80
N LEU A 90 10.75 -2.13 6.64
CA LEU A 90 10.53 -1.51 7.93
C LEU A 90 11.04 -0.07 7.87
N SER A 91 10.29 0.87 8.44
CA SER A 91 10.77 2.23 8.69
C SER A 91 10.76 2.52 10.17
N ARG A 92 11.82 3.17 10.68
CA ARG A 92 11.87 3.64 12.06
C ARG A 92 11.02 4.89 12.22
N ARG A 93 10.32 4.96 13.35
CA ARG A 93 9.43 6.05 13.73
C ARG A 93 9.70 6.47 15.17
N TYR A 94 8.77 7.21 15.76
CA TYR A 94 8.90 7.75 17.11
C TYR A 94 9.22 6.64 18.12
N ASN A 95 10.08 6.93 19.10
CA ASN A 95 10.50 5.95 20.12
C ASN A 95 11.11 4.67 19.52
N ASN A 96 11.74 4.78 18.35
CA ASN A 96 12.36 3.68 17.62
C ASN A 96 11.39 2.53 17.27
N SER A 97 10.08 2.82 17.29
CA SER A 97 9.05 1.93 16.79
C SER A 97 9.24 1.66 15.29
N VAL A 98 8.58 0.62 14.80
CA VAL A 98 8.62 0.25 13.38
C VAL A 98 7.25 0.39 12.72
N SER A 99 7.25 0.88 11.49
CA SER A 99 6.12 0.74 10.57
C SER A 99 6.46 -0.29 9.49
N VAL A 100 5.48 -1.13 9.15
CA VAL A 100 5.61 -2.18 8.13
C VAL A 100 5.03 -1.69 6.80
N HIS A 101 5.81 -1.83 5.74
CA HIS A 101 5.46 -1.43 4.39
C HIS A 101 5.67 -2.58 3.41
N ARG A 102 4.89 -2.58 2.32
CA ARG A 102 5.13 -3.45 1.17
C ARG A 102 4.73 -2.74 -0.11
N GLY A 103 5.70 -2.51 -0.99
CA GLY A 103 5.53 -1.55 -2.08
C GLY A 103 5.06 -0.19 -1.52
N ALA A 104 4.08 0.43 -2.19
CA ALA A 104 3.47 1.69 -1.73
C ALA A 104 2.47 1.55 -0.57
N LEU A 105 2.24 0.34 -0.04
CA LEU A 105 1.26 0.10 1.01
C LEU A 105 1.92 0.18 2.40
N THR A 106 1.32 0.97 3.27
CA THR A 106 1.58 0.96 4.71
C THR A 106 0.56 0.07 5.41
N PHE A 107 0.98 -0.71 6.40
CA PHE A 107 0.14 -1.69 7.08
C PHE A 107 -0.17 -1.29 8.52
N SER A 108 -1.40 -1.57 8.95
CA SER A 108 -1.89 -1.38 10.31
C SER A 108 -2.37 -2.70 10.89
N LEU A 109 -2.35 -2.81 12.22
CA LEU A 109 -2.94 -3.95 12.91
C LEU A 109 -4.43 -4.10 12.56
N SER A 110 -4.86 -5.33 12.29
CA SER A 110 -6.27 -5.68 12.12
C SER A 110 -6.96 -5.66 13.49
N ILE A 111 -7.51 -4.49 13.86
CA ILE A 111 -8.21 -4.27 15.13
C ILE A 111 -9.70 -4.29 14.86
N GLY A 112 -10.43 -5.21 15.50
CA GLY A 112 -11.89 -5.22 15.42
C GLY A 112 -12.48 -3.94 16.02
N ALA A 113 -13.57 -3.43 15.44
CA ALA A 113 -14.16 -2.16 15.83
C ALA A 113 -15.66 -2.30 16.14
N GLU A 114 -16.07 -1.77 17.29
CA GLU A 114 -17.46 -1.57 17.65
C GLU A 114 -17.82 -0.09 17.57
N TRP A 115 -18.92 0.24 16.88
CA TRP A 115 -19.36 1.62 16.64
C TRP A 115 -20.58 1.93 17.50
N LYS A 116 -20.44 2.91 18.39
CA LYS A 116 -21.50 3.37 19.26
C LYS A 116 -21.97 4.75 18.84
N GLN A 117 -23.20 4.86 18.37
CA GLN A 117 -23.80 6.16 18.06
C GLN A 117 -24.05 6.93 19.36
N ILE A 118 -23.53 8.15 19.45
CA ILE A 118 -23.70 9.01 20.63
C ILE A 118 -24.77 10.08 20.42
N ARG A 119 -24.92 10.62 19.20
CA ARG A 119 -25.93 11.63 18.86
C ARG A 119 -26.13 11.77 17.35
N GLY A 120 -27.12 12.57 16.96
CA GLY A 120 -27.45 12.82 15.55
C GLY A 120 -28.28 11.71 14.91
N LYS A 121 -28.50 11.80 13.61
CA LYS A 121 -29.22 10.81 12.79
C LYS A 121 -28.44 10.57 11.51
N ALA A 122 -28.53 9.36 10.96
CA ALA A 122 -27.89 9.03 9.70
C ALA A 122 -28.35 9.98 8.57
N PRO A 123 -27.45 10.34 7.63
CA PRO A 123 -26.04 9.93 7.53
C PRO A 123 -25.07 10.77 8.42
N ALA A 124 -25.56 11.78 9.13
CA ALA A 124 -24.76 12.72 9.93
C ALA A 124 -24.76 12.39 11.44
N ALA A 125 -24.74 11.10 11.78
CA ALA A 125 -24.64 10.65 13.16
C ALA A 125 -23.19 10.69 13.64
N TYR A 126 -23.01 10.95 14.93
CA TYR A 126 -21.72 10.96 15.61
C TYR A 126 -21.52 9.61 16.29
N TYR A 127 -20.33 9.05 16.15
CA TYR A 127 -19.98 7.74 16.68
C TYR A 127 -18.71 7.81 17.51
N GLU A 128 -18.69 7.03 18.57
CA GLU A 128 -17.47 6.56 19.22
C GLU A 128 -17.13 5.18 18.67
N VAL A 129 -15.84 4.89 18.54
CA VAL A 129 -15.36 3.61 17.99
C VAL A 129 -14.42 2.98 19.00
N TYR A 130 -14.73 1.75 19.41
CA TYR A 130 -13.99 1.03 20.45
C TYR A 130 -13.34 -0.23 19.87
N PRO A 131 -12.11 -0.57 20.30
CA PRO A 131 -11.46 -1.80 19.88
C PRO A 131 -12.15 -3.01 20.50
N THR A 132 -12.42 -4.04 19.70
CA THR A 132 -12.97 -5.33 20.16
C THR A 132 -11.89 -6.42 20.25
N SER A 133 -10.67 -6.11 19.83
CA SER A 133 -9.48 -6.95 19.99
C SER A 133 -8.34 -6.17 20.63
N LYS A 134 -7.37 -6.89 21.20
CA LYS A 134 -6.14 -6.31 21.72
C LYS A 134 -5.41 -5.54 20.60
N TRP A 135 -4.75 -4.46 20.98
CA TRP A 135 -4.04 -3.58 20.03
C TRP A 135 -2.63 -3.19 20.51
N ASN A 136 -2.38 -3.35 21.80
CA ASN A 136 -1.18 -3.01 22.55
C ASN A 136 -0.09 -4.08 22.33
N TYR A 137 0.40 -4.21 21.10
CA TYR A 137 1.37 -5.24 20.71
C TYR A 137 2.74 -4.67 20.35
N ALA A 138 3.79 -5.39 20.74
CA ALA A 138 5.13 -5.23 20.19
C ALA A 138 5.43 -6.37 19.20
N LEU A 139 6.02 -6.04 18.05
CA LEU A 139 6.37 -7.04 17.03
C LEU A 139 7.64 -7.80 17.41
N VAL A 140 7.63 -9.11 17.20
CA VAL A 140 8.79 -10.00 17.32
C VAL A 140 9.39 -10.16 15.92
N ILE A 141 10.42 -9.37 15.62
CA ILE A 141 10.97 -9.27 14.27
C ILE A 141 12.50 -9.20 14.28
N ASP A 142 13.10 -9.85 13.29
CA ASP A 142 14.47 -9.61 12.86
C ASP A 142 14.49 -8.33 12.02
N THR A 143 15.09 -7.26 12.53
CA THR A 143 15.11 -5.98 11.83
C THR A 143 16.15 -5.89 10.73
N ASP A 144 17.14 -6.80 10.73
CA ASP A 144 18.16 -6.89 9.69
C ASP A 144 17.66 -7.75 8.52
N HIS A 145 16.80 -8.72 8.81
CA HIS A 145 16.15 -9.62 7.84
C HIS A 145 14.63 -9.66 8.03
N PRO A 146 13.91 -8.54 7.79
CA PRO A 146 12.48 -8.45 8.03
C PRO A 146 11.67 -9.52 7.29
N GLU A 147 12.09 -9.93 6.10
CA GLU A 147 11.42 -10.96 5.30
C GLU A 147 11.27 -12.31 6.02
N LYS A 148 12.11 -12.60 7.02
CA LYS A 148 12.02 -13.84 7.81
C LYS A 148 10.95 -13.77 8.90
N SER A 149 10.48 -12.57 9.22
CA SER A 149 9.58 -12.32 10.36
C SER A 149 8.11 -12.18 9.97
N PHE A 150 7.83 -12.21 8.67
CA PHE A 150 6.51 -11.95 8.11
C PHE A 150 6.12 -12.99 7.07
N SER A 151 4.83 -13.30 7.00
CA SER A 151 4.22 -14.06 5.90
C SER A 151 3.21 -13.19 5.18
N VAL A 152 3.25 -13.15 3.85
CA VAL A 152 2.33 -12.36 3.03
C VAL A 152 1.30 -13.28 2.39
N ASP A 153 0.03 -12.95 2.54
CA ASP A 153 -1.09 -13.59 1.84
C ASP A 153 -1.76 -12.57 0.91
N GLU A 154 -1.75 -12.86 -0.39
CA GLU A 154 -2.40 -12.05 -1.42
C GLU A 154 -3.67 -12.74 -1.93
N LYS A 155 -4.77 -12.00 -1.88
CA LYS A 155 -6.11 -12.45 -2.25
C LYS A 155 -6.59 -11.67 -3.46
N SER A 156 -7.46 -12.29 -4.25
CA SER A 156 -8.19 -11.57 -5.31
C SER A 156 -8.94 -10.38 -4.73
N VAL A 157 -8.82 -9.23 -5.38
CA VAL A 157 -9.48 -7.99 -4.96
C VAL A 157 -11.00 -8.15 -4.99
N LYS A 158 -11.66 -7.85 -3.86
CA LYS A 158 -13.13 -7.84 -3.72
C LYS A 158 -13.59 -6.45 -3.26
N MET A 159 -14.66 -5.93 -3.86
CA MET A 159 -15.21 -4.63 -3.47
C MET A 159 -16.16 -4.77 -2.26
N PRO A 160 -16.12 -3.83 -1.29
CA PRO A 160 -15.16 -2.72 -1.19
C PRO A 160 -13.80 -3.23 -0.70
N CYS A 161 -12.74 -2.97 -1.46
CA CYS A 161 -11.37 -3.41 -1.16
C CYS A 161 -10.74 -2.66 0.03
N PHE A 162 -11.37 -1.57 0.46
CA PHE A 162 -11.02 -0.76 1.64
C PHE A 162 -11.79 -1.17 2.91
N SER A 163 -12.38 -2.36 2.92
CA SER A 163 -12.94 -2.96 4.14
C SER A 163 -11.92 -3.91 4.76
N GLU A 164 -11.94 -4.04 6.08
CA GLU A 164 -11.05 -4.96 6.82
C GLU A 164 -11.24 -6.40 6.32
N LYS A 165 -12.50 -6.84 6.15
CA LYS A 165 -12.86 -8.18 5.69
C LYS A 165 -12.37 -8.52 4.27
N ASN A 166 -12.30 -7.52 3.38
CA ASN A 166 -11.92 -7.72 1.99
C ASN A 166 -10.52 -7.17 1.68
N ALA A 167 -9.68 -6.96 2.70
CA ALA A 167 -8.29 -6.54 2.50
C ALA A 167 -7.56 -7.53 1.57
N PRO A 168 -7.07 -7.09 0.41
CA PRO A 168 -6.52 -7.99 -0.61
C PRO A 168 -5.10 -8.47 -0.28
N VAL A 169 -4.43 -7.84 0.67
CA VAL A 169 -3.09 -8.23 1.13
C VAL A 169 -3.12 -8.28 2.64
N VAL A 170 -2.71 -9.40 3.23
CA VAL A 170 -2.59 -9.56 4.67
C VAL A 170 -1.17 -9.97 5.00
N ILE A 171 -0.54 -9.27 5.94
CA ILE A 171 0.78 -9.62 6.46
C ILE A 171 0.59 -10.24 7.85
N THR A 172 1.01 -11.47 8.04
CA THR A 172 1.04 -12.13 9.36
C THR A 172 2.40 -11.94 10.00
N ALA A 173 2.42 -11.57 11.27
CA ALA A 173 3.62 -11.41 12.08
C ALA A 173 3.44 -12.08 13.45
N LYS A 174 4.55 -12.30 14.15
CA LYS A 174 4.53 -12.63 15.58
C LYS A 174 4.60 -11.36 16.41
N ALA A 175 3.89 -11.32 17.53
CA ALA A 175 3.89 -10.20 18.44
C ALA A 175 3.71 -10.66 19.90
N ARG A 176 4.03 -9.78 20.85
CA ARG A 176 3.72 -9.96 22.27
C ARG A 176 2.93 -8.77 22.78
N GLU A 177 1.94 -9.05 23.62
CA GLU A 177 1.17 -8.00 24.27
C GLU A 177 2.04 -7.20 25.25
N LEU A 178 1.80 -5.88 25.30
CA LEU A 178 2.35 -4.92 26.24
C LEU A 178 1.22 -4.37 27.14
N PRO A 179 0.97 -4.96 28.32
CA PRO A 179 -0.12 -4.52 29.20
C PRO A 179 0.00 -3.06 29.65
N ASP A 180 1.23 -2.56 29.78
CA ASP A 180 1.51 -1.20 30.24
C ASP A 180 1.36 -0.14 29.13
N TRP A 181 1.26 -0.57 27.86
CA TRP A 181 0.99 0.35 26.75
C TRP A 181 -0.51 0.62 26.66
N GLY A 182 -0.97 1.57 27.47
CA GLY A 182 -2.38 1.95 27.59
C GLY A 182 -2.80 3.13 26.70
N MET A 183 -3.96 3.71 26.99
CA MET A 183 -4.52 4.86 26.28
C MET A 183 -4.17 6.18 26.97
N LYS A 184 -4.05 7.26 26.18
CA LYS A 184 -3.99 8.64 26.67
C LYS A 184 -5.16 9.42 26.07
N GLY A 185 -6.14 9.77 26.90
CA GLY A 185 -7.41 10.31 26.42
C GLY A 185 -8.20 9.24 25.65
N ALA A 186 -8.71 9.58 24.46
CA ALA A 186 -9.48 8.67 23.59
C ALA A 186 -8.62 8.01 22.48
N SER A 187 -7.31 7.85 22.71
CA SER A 187 -6.38 7.29 21.73
C SER A 187 -5.29 6.47 22.43
N ALA A 188 -4.60 5.60 21.69
CA ALA A 188 -3.42 4.92 22.19
C ALA A 188 -2.40 5.95 22.72
N ALA A 189 -1.77 5.67 23.86
CA ALA A 189 -0.63 6.47 24.31
C ALA A 189 0.52 6.34 23.31
N PRO A 190 1.50 7.26 23.31
CA PRO A 190 2.71 7.10 22.50
C PRO A 190 3.35 5.72 22.74
N PRO A 191 3.84 5.04 21.69
CA PRO A 191 4.48 3.75 21.85
C PRO A 191 5.70 3.88 22.80
N PRO A 192 5.97 2.89 23.65
CA PRO A 192 7.18 2.90 24.48
C PRO A 192 8.46 2.89 23.63
N GLN A 193 9.57 3.32 24.24
CA GLN A 193 10.90 3.26 23.61
C GLN A 193 11.27 1.81 23.29
N SER A 194 11.53 1.54 22.02
CA SER A 194 12.02 0.24 21.56
C SER A 194 13.54 0.12 21.69
N PRO A 195 14.07 -1.09 21.95
CA PRO A 195 13.31 -2.32 22.13
C PRO A 195 12.64 -2.42 23.51
N VAL A 196 11.56 -3.20 23.59
CA VAL A 196 10.84 -3.49 24.83
C VAL A 196 10.98 -4.96 25.21
N THR A 197 10.77 -5.27 26.50
CA THR A 197 10.70 -6.64 27.00
C THR A 197 9.25 -7.02 27.31
N SER A 198 8.85 -8.25 26.99
CA SER A 198 7.55 -8.80 27.39
C SER A 198 7.66 -10.30 27.66
N SER A 199 7.17 -10.73 28.82
CA SER A 199 7.06 -12.15 29.19
C SER A 199 5.75 -12.79 28.73
N ASN A 200 4.85 -12.02 28.09
CA ASN A 200 3.63 -12.56 27.52
C ASN A 200 3.95 -13.54 26.37
N PRO A 201 3.09 -14.54 26.13
CA PRO A 201 3.29 -15.49 25.04
C PRO A 201 3.28 -14.79 23.67
N GLU A 202 3.96 -15.40 22.69
CA GLU A 202 3.88 -14.96 21.30
C GLU A 202 2.50 -15.25 20.72
N GLU A 203 1.89 -14.23 20.15
CA GLU A 203 0.62 -14.31 19.42
C GLU A 203 0.87 -14.01 17.94
N LYS A 204 0.08 -14.65 17.06
CA LYS A 204 0.04 -14.27 15.65
C LYS A 204 -0.88 -13.07 15.49
N VAL A 205 -0.40 -12.04 14.83
CA VAL A 205 -1.18 -10.85 14.51
C VAL A 205 -1.25 -10.64 13.00
N GLU A 206 -2.36 -10.10 12.54
CA GLU A 206 -2.57 -9.74 11.14
C GLU A 206 -2.43 -8.23 10.96
N LEU A 207 -1.69 -7.84 9.95
CA LEU A 207 -1.59 -6.47 9.47
C LEU A 207 -2.29 -6.37 8.11
N ILE A 208 -3.15 -5.36 7.98
CA ILE A 208 -3.92 -5.06 6.76
C ILE A 208 -3.51 -3.68 6.23
N PRO A 209 -3.77 -3.35 4.95
CA PRO A 209 -3.46 -2.04 4.41
C PRO A 209 -4.11 -0.95 5.26
N TYR A 210 -3.38 0.12 5.53
CA TYR A 210 -3.80 1.24 6.38
C TYR A 210 -5.17 1.81 5.97
N GLY A 211 -5.48 1.83 4.68
CA GLY A 211 -6.76 2.27 4.14
C GLY A 211 -7.95 1.34 4.48
N SER A 212 -7.69 0.08 4.81
CA SER A 212 -8.72 -0.90 5.18
C SER A 212 -9.08 -0.84 6.67
N ALA A 213 -8.10 -0.57 7.55
CA ALA A 213 -8.27 -0.52 8.99
C ALA A 213 -9.16 0.64 9.47
N LYS A 214 -10.04 0.38 10.45
CA LYS A 214 -10.87 1.41 11.11
C LYS A 214 -10.18 2.05 12.31
N LEU A 215 -9.61 1.23 13.19
CA LEU A 215 -8.71 1.67 14.25
C LEU A 215 -7.27 1.39 13.83
N LYS A 216 -6.36 2.31 14.14
CA LYS A 216 -5.05 2.34 13.47
C LYS A 216 -3.91 2.37 14.47
N ILE A 217 -3.27 1.21 14.62
CA ILE A 217 -1.91 1.08 15.12
C ILE A 217 -1.02 0.71 13.93
N THR A 218 -0.09 1.60 13.62
CA THR A 218 0.82 1.52 12.46
C THR A 218 2.29 1.63 12.88
N GLU A 219 2.52 1.99 14.14
CA GLU A 219 3.83 2.11 14.77
C GLU A 219 3.89 1.13 15.93
N PHE A 220 4.75 0.13 15.78
CA PHE A 220 4.85 -0.96 16.74
C PHE A 220 6.17 -0.89 17.48
N PRO A 221 6.18 -0.98 18.82
CA PRO A 221 7.40 -1.32 19.51
C PRO A 221 7.95 -2.67 19.02
N VAL A 222 9.25 -2.89 19.14
CA VAL A 222 9.87 -4.18 18.81
C VAL A 222 10.38 -4.89 20.06
N VAL A 223 10.22 -6.21 20.10
CA VAL A 223 10.74 -7.08 21.17
C VAL A 223 12.14 -7.57 20.81
N ILE A 224 13.02 -7.66 21.81
CA ILE A 224 14.31 -8.37 21.76
C ILE A 224 14.24 -9.69 22.51
#